data_AF-A0A838TEZ9-F1
#
_entry.id   AF-A0A838TEZ9-F1
#
_cell.length_a   1.000
_cell.length_b   1.000
_cell.length_c   1.000
_cell.angle_alpha   90.00
_cell.angle_beta   90.00
_cell.angle_gamma   90.00
#
_symmetry.space_group_name_H-M   'P 1'
#
loop_
_entity.id
_entity.type
_entity.pdbx_description
1 polymer ?
#
loop_
_entity_poly.entity_id
_entity_poly.type
_entity_poly.pdbx_seq_one_letter_code
_entity_poly.pdbx_strand_id
1 'polypeptide(L)'
;MKNLYLKKLLLIILIYTTPAISFSQTSYEDYKGTSFKTADIFNKKEYDLKKEFVKKGLAWPAKYVYIRSFKFDGELEVWVKNDIKEQYRLFKIYK
;
A
#
# COMPACT_ATOMS: atom_id res chain seq x y z
N MET A 1 -14.23 27.75 44.93
CA MET A 1 -13.00 26.91 44.88
C MET A 1 -13.27 25.44 44.54
N LYS A 2 -14.25 24.74 45.13
CA LYS A 2 -14.58 23.34 44.81
C LYS A 2 -14.77 23.05 43.30
N ASN A 3 -15.45 23.94 42.57
CA ASN A 3 -15.65 23.78 41.11
C ASN A 3 -14.35 23.89 40.30
N LEU A 4 -13.32 24.56 40.83
CA LEU A 4 -12.01 24.66 40.17
C LEU A 4 -11.22 23.36 40.32
N TYR A 5 -11.28 22.73 41.50
CA TYR A 5 -10.69 21.42 41.75
C TYR A 5 -11.40 20.33 40.94
N LEU A 6 -12.74 20.40 40.82
CA LEU A 6 -13.52 19.47 40.00
C LEU A 6 -13.17 19.58 38.50
N LYS A 7 -12.99 20.81 37.98
CA LYS A 7 -12.55 21.03 36.59
C LYS A 7 -11.13 20.51 36.34
N LYS A 8 -10.20 20.68 37.29
CA LYS A 8 -8.84 20.12 37.20
C LYS A 8 -8.86 18.60 37.21
N LEU A 9 -9.70 17.99 38.05
CA LEU A 9 -9.89 16.53 38.09
C LEU A 9 -10.40 15.99 36.75
N LEU A 10 -11.42 16.63 36.18
CA LEU A 10 -11.95 16.27 34.86
C LEU A 10 -10.92 16.40 33.74
N LEU A 11 -10.08 17.44 33.79
CA LEU A 11 -9.02 17.66 32.81
C LEU A 11 -7.95 16.57 32.87
N ILE A 12 -7.58 16.14 34.09
CA ILE A 12 -6.63 15.04 34.31
C ILE A 12 -7.21 13.73 33.75
N ILE A 13 -8.48 13.41 34.05
CA ILE A 13 -9.14 12.21 33.53
C ILE A 13 -9.18 12.20 32.00
N LEU A 14 -9.46 13.35 31.38
CA LEU A 14 -9.49 13.50 29.92
C LEU A 14 -8.11 13.27 29.29
N ILE A 15 -7.03 13.72 29.93
CA ILE A 15 -5.67 13.50 29.42
C ILE A 15 -5.28 12.03 29.48
N TYR A 16 -5.65 11.32 30.55
CA TYR A 16 -5.30 9.90 30.72
C TYR A 16 -6.15 8.93 29.89
N THR A 17 -7.29 9.34 29.32
CA THR A 17 -8.15 8.47 28.49
C THR A 17 -7.87 8.54 26.98
N THR A 18 -7.17 9.57 26.51
CA THR A 18 -6.81 9.70 25.08
C THR A 18 -5.84 8.65 24.51
N PRO A 19 -4.86 8.08 25.25
CA PRO A 19 -3.96 7.09 24.67
C PRO A 19 -4.61 5.71 24.46
N ALA A 20 -5.75 5.41 25.10
CA ALA A 20 -6.42 4.10 24.98
C ALA A 20 -7.22 3.91 23.68
N ILE A 21 -7.41 4.98 22.89
CA ILE A 21 -8.22 4.99 21.66
C ILE A 21 -7.37 5.18 20.40
N SER A 22 -6.05 5.37 20.56
CA SER A 22 -5.12 5.57 19.46
C SER A 22 -4.69 4.23 18.86
N PHE A 23 -5.66 3.47 18.33
CA PHE A 23 -5.37 2.34 17.45
C PHE A 23 -5.16 2.88 16.04
N SER A 24 -3.92 2.83 15.55
CA SER A 24 -3.63 3.04 14.13
C SER A 24 -4.27 1.92 13.31
N GLN A 25 -4.68 2.24 12.08
CA GLN A 25 -5.03 1.20 11.11
C GLN A 25 -3.82 0.27 10.95
N THR A 26 -4.02 -1.03 11.10
CA THR A 26 -2.99 -2.03 10.81
C THR A 26 -2.72 -2.04 9.31
N SER A 27 -1.47 -2.31 8.93
CA SER A 27 -1.11 -2.38 7.51
C SER A 27 -1.91 -3.50 6.83
N TYR A 28 -2.43 -3.24 5.62
CA TYR A 28 -3.18 -4.25 4.86
C TYR A 28 -2.33 -5.50 4.53
N GLU A 29 -1.00 -5.40 4.64
CA GLU A 29 -0.09 -6.53 4.38
C GLU A 29 -0.27 -7.68 5.38
N ASP A 30 -0.60 -7.38 6.64
CA ASP A 30 -0.82 -8.40 7.68
C ASP A 30 -2.06 -9.27 7.41
N TYR A 31 -3.01 -8.77 6.61
CA TYR A 31 -4.23 -9.50 6.24
C TYR A 31 -4.02 -10.56 5.14
N LYS A 32 -2.86 -10.56 4.46
CA LYS A 32 -2.58 -11.52 3.37
C LYS A 32 -2.53 -12.98 3.86
N GLY A 33 -2.21 -13.19 5.15
CA GLY A 33 -2.12 -14.52 5.76
C GLY A 33 -3.41 -15.05 6.39
N THR A 34 -4.45 -14.23 6.57
CA THR A 34 -5.59 -14.57 7.44
C THR A 34 -6.68 -15.39 6.74
N SER A 35 -6.66 -15.50 5.41
CA SER A 35 -7.60 -16.33 4.65
C SER A 35 -6.88 -17.09 3.54
N PHE A 36 -6.86 -18.43 3.62
CA PHE A 36 -6.24 -19.32 2.63
C PHE A 36 -6.66 -19.00 1.19
N LYS A 37 -7.92 -18.59 0.99
CA LYS A 37 -8.46 -18.19 -0.31
C LYS A 37 -7.77 -16.94 -0.87
N THR A 38 -7.47 -15.97 -0.01
CA THR A 38 -6.80 -14.72 -0.39
C THR A 38 -5.35 -14.99 -0.79
N ALA A 39 -4.63 -15.81 -0.02
CA ALA A 39 -3.25 -16.19 -0.33
C ALA A 39 -3.13 -16.88 -1.69
N ASP A 40 -4.04 -17.80 -2.02
CA ASP A 40 -4.04 -18.49 -3.32
C ASP A 40 -4.28 -17.53 -4.49
N ILE A 41 -5.20 -16.57 -4.34
CA ILE A 41 -5.43 -15.53 -5.35
C ILE A 41 -4.17 -14.69 -5.57
N PHE A 42 -3.49 -14.26 -4.50
CA PHE A 42 -2.25 -13.50 -4.61
C PHE A 42 -1.15 -14.32 -5.29
N ASN A 43 -0.95 -15.58 -4.90
CA ASN A 43 0.04 -16.46 -5.50
C ASN A 43 -0.20 -16.67 -6.99
N LYS A 44 -1.46 -16.90 -7.38
CA LYS A 44 -1.84 -17.03 -8.79
C LYS A 44 -1.55 -15.75 -9.58
N LYS A 45 -1.93 -14.58 -9.03
CA LYS A 45 -1.65 -13.29 -9.68
C LYS A 45 -0.16 -13.01 -9.78
N GLU A 46 0.62 -13.33 -8.74
CA GLU A 46 2.07 -13.18 -8.77
C GLU A 46 2.72 -14.10 -9.81
N TYR A 47 2.23 -15.34 -9.94
CA TYR A 47 2.69 -16.29 -10.95
C TYR A 47 2.42 -15.79 -12.38
N ASP A 48 1.20 -15.30 -12.64
CA ASP A 48 0.84 -14.70 -13.93
C ASP A 48 1.72 -13.47 -14.23
N LEU A 49 1.95 -12.63 -13.21
CA LEU A 49 2.77 -11.42 -13.32
C LEU A 49 4.24 -11.76 -13.64
N LYS A 50 4.82 -12.76 -12.97
CA LYS A 50 6.17 -13.29 -13.27
C LYS A 50 6.30 -13.72 -14.73
N LYS A 51 5.29 -14.45 -15.25
CA LYS A 51 5.27 -14.88 -16.65
C LYS A 51 5.21 -13.69 -17.62
N GLU A 52 4.38 -12.69 -17.33
CA GLU A 52 4.28 -11.47 -18.15
C GLU A 52 5.61 -10.72 -18.19
N PHE A 53 6.31 -10.62 -17.05
CA PHE A 53 7.64 -10.00 -16.96
C PHE A 53 8.67 -10.74 -17.81
N VAL A 54 8.76 -12.06 -17.67
CA VAL A 54 9.69 -12.89 -18.46
C VAL A 54 9.39 -12.77 -19.96
N LYS A 55 8.10 -12.80 -20.35
CA LYS A 55 7.68 -12.65 -21.76
C LYS A 55 8.09 -11.29 -22.35
N LYS A 56 8.17 -10.24 -21.54
CA LYS A 56 8.60 -8.89 -21.93
C LYS A 56 10.10 -8.64 -21.75
N GLY A 57 10.87 -9.65 -21.33
CA GLY A 57 12.30 -9.50 -21.04
C GLY A 57 12.58 -8.52 -19.89
N LEU A 58 11.70 -8.52 -18.89
CA LEU A 58 11.79 -7.71 -17.68
C LEU A 58 12.12 -8.63 -16.49
N ALA A 59 12.91 -8.13 -15.54
CA ALA A 59 13.26 -8.87 -14.34
C ALA A 59 12.16 -8.74 -13.28
N TRP A 60 11.78 -9.87 -12.69
CA TRP A 60 10.93 -9.92 -11.50
C TRP A 60 11.81 -10.18 -10.25
N PRO A 61 11.57 -9.53 -9.10
CA PRO A 61 10.60 -8.47 -8.86
C PRO A 61 11.02 -7.14 -9.50
N ALA A 62 10.03 -6.33 -9.87
CA ALA A 62 10.29 -5.01 -10.46
C ALA A 62 11.01 -4.10 -9.44
N LYS A 63 12.25 -3.72 -9.74
CA LYS A 63 13.06 -2.87 -8.86
C LYS A 63 12.73 -1.40 -9.01
N TYR A 64 12.56 -0.95 -10.25
CA TYR A 64 12.29 0.44 -10.58
C TYR A 64 10.97 0.52 -11.33
N VAL A 65 9.98 1.17 -10.71
CA VAL A 65 8.63 1.32 -11.23
C VAL A 65 8.32 2.80 -11.35
N TYR A 66 7.80 3.20 -12.51
CA TYR A 66 7.30 4.52 -12.77
C TYR A 66 5.85 4.42 -13.27
N ILE A 67 4.95 5.18 -12.67
CA ILE A 67 3.52 5.15 -12.99
C ILE A 67 3.12 6.51 -13.54
N ARG A 68 2.47 6.51 -14.72
CA ARG A 68 1.88 7.70 -15.33
C ARG A 68 0.37 7.58 -15.30
N SER A 69 -0.31 8.67 -14.93
CA SER A 69 -1.78 8.74 -14.92
C SER A 69 -2.24 9.91 -15.78
N PHE A 70 -3.01 9.61 -16.82
CA PHE A 70 -3.59 10.58 -17.74
C PHE A 70 -5.05 10.82 -17.34
N LYS A 71 -5.27 11.83 -16.48
CA LYS A 71 -6.58 12.09 -15.87
C LYS A 71 -7.69 12.31 -16.90
N PHE A 72 -7.39 13.04 -17.98
CA PHE A 72 -8.38 13.37 -19.00
C PHE A 72 -8.75 12.14 -19.85
N ASP A 73 -7.77 11.29 -20.15
CA ASP A 73 -7.97 10.11 -21.00
C ASP A 73 -8.38 8.87 -20.21
N GLY A 74 -8.37 8.94 -18.87
CA GLY A 74 -8.66 7.78 -18.00
C GLY A 74 -7.60 6.68 -18.08
N GLU A 75 -6.39 7.00 -18.54
CA GLU A 75 -5.35 6.01 -18.82
C GLU A 75 -4.31 5.95 -17.68
N LEU A 76 -3.91 4.73 -17.29
CA LEU A 76 -2.82 4.51 -16.34
C LEU A 76 -1.76 3.61 -16.96
N GLU A 77 -0.55 4.12 -17.09
CA GLU A 77 0.57 3.35 -17.61
C GLU A 77 1.55 2.99 -16.51
N VAL A 78 2.02 1.75 -16.57
CA VAL A 78 3.06 1.22 -15.70
C VAL A 78 4.31 0.98 -16.53
N TRP A 79 5.40 1.62 -16.13
CA TRP A 79 6.71 1.56 -16.76
C TRP A 79 7.72 0.98 -15.78
N VAL A 80 8.60 0.12 -16.26
CA VAL A 80 9.62 -0.52 -15.41
C VAL A 80 10.98 -0.58 -16.09
N LYS A 81 12.05 -0.69 -15.29
CA LYS A 81 13.42 -0.96 -15.76
C LYS A 81 14.15 -1.87 -14.76
N ASN A 82 15.17 -2.58 -15.23
CA ASN A 82 15.89 -3.54 -14.40
C ASN A 82 17.08 -2.90 -13.66
N ASP A 83 17.75 -1.96 -14.33
CA ASP A 83 18.92 -1.24 -13.82
C ASP A 83 18.69 0.28 -13.82
N ILE A 84 19.43 1.01 -12.99
CA ILE A 84 19.36 2.46 -12.93
C ILE A 84 19.80 3.12 -14.24
N LYS A 85 20.71 2.50 -14.99
CA LYS A 85 21.23 3.01 -16.28
C LYS A 85 20.31 2.71 -17.47
N GLU A 86 19.36 1.78 -17.32
CA GLU A 86 18.42 1.44 -18.38
C GLU A 86 17.32 2.51 -18.55
N GLN A 87 16.75 2.56 -19.75
CA GLN A 87 15.53 3.33 -20.01
C GLN A 87 14.31 2.55 -19.52
N TYR A 88 13.29 3.30 -19.07
CA TYR A 88 12.00 2.74 -18.73
C TYR A 88 11.32 2.12 -19.96
N ARG A 89 10.76 0.92 -19.79
CA ARG A 89 9.98 0.23 -20.80
C ARG A 89 8.53 0.11 -20.34
N LEU A 90 7.59 0.30 -21.27
CA LEU A 90 6.18 0.16 -20.98
C LEU A 90 5.86 -1.29 -20.62
N PHE A 91 5.43 -1.52 -19.39
CA PHE A 91 4.98 -2.82 -18.93
C PHE A 91 3.51 -3.03 -19.31
N LYS A 92 2.62 -2.12 -18.89
CA LYS A 92 1.16 -2.28 -19.06
C LYS A 92 0.46 -0.93 -19.10
N ILE A 93 -0.65 -0.88 -19.84
CA ILE A 93 -1.60 0.22 -19.86
C ILE A 93 -2.93 -0.30 -19.29
N TYR A 94 -3.56 0.47 -18.41
CA TYR A 94 -4.92 0.28 -17.95
C TYR A 94 -5.79 1.42 -18.48
N LYS A 95 -7.00 1.07 -18.91
CA LYS A 95 -8.03 1.98 -19.40
C LYS A 95 -9.32 1.68 -18.63
#